data_AF-A0A9X8RHY2-F1
#
_entry.id   AF-A0A9X8RHY2-F1
#
_cell.length_a   1.000
_cell.length_b   1.000
_cell.length_c   1.000
_cell.angle_alpha   90.00
_cell.angle_beta   90.00
_cell.angle_gamma   90.00
#
_symmetry.space_group_name_H-M   'P 1'
#
loop_
_entity.id
_entity.type
_entity.pdbx_description
1 polymer ?
#
loop_
_entity_poly.entity_id
_entity_poly.type
_entity_poly.pdbx_seq_one_letter_code
_entity_poly.pdbx_strand_id
1 'polypeptide(L)' 'MNLNKVKFTEEHAIEVTNWKYEGKYSIYNLPPWEEIKKKNFSLAKEDKRKNFISFINDNKELIGFINLLDEGSSVFFGIG' A
#
# COMPACT_ATOMS: atom_id res chain seq x y z
N MET A 1 20.41 1.87 5.23
CA MET A 1 19.36 1.84 4.19
C MET A 1 18.69 3.20 4.20
N ASN A 2 18.78 3.96 3.10
CA ASN A 2 17.99 5.18 2.96
C ASN A 2 16.62 4.83 2.37
N LEU A 3 15.58 5.52 2.83
CA LEU A 3 14.23 5.38 2.29
C LEU A 3 13.86 6.63 1.51
N ASN A 4 13.48 6.42 0.26
CA ASN A 4 13.10 7.47 -0.68
C ASN A 4 11.59 7.44 -0.89
N LYS A 5 10.94 8.58 -0.68
CA LYS A 5 9.50 8.75 -0.90
C LYS A 5 9.20 8.85 -2.39
N VAL A 6 8.30 8.00 -2.90
CA VAL A 6 7.84 8.03 -4.29
C VAL A 6 6.32 7.92 -4.39
N LYS A 7 5.78 8.25 -5.57
CA LYS A 7 4.35 8.06 -5.87
C LYS A 7 4.00 6.57 -5.75
N PHE A 8 2.89 6.26 -5.10
CA PHE A 8 2.36 4.91 -5.07
C PHE A 8 1.72 4.57 -6.43
N THR A 9 2.26 3.57 -7.13
CA THR A 9 1.81 3.14 -8.46
C THR A 9 0.91 1.91 -8.37
N GLU A 10 0.32 1.49 -9.49
CA GLU A 10 -0.38 0.20 -9.54
C GLU A 10 0.58 -0.99 -9.39
N GLU A 11 1.81 -0.88 -9.90
CA GLU A 11 2.84 -1.90 -9.71
C GLU A 11 3.15 -2.11 -8.23
N HIS A 12 3.30 -1.02 -7.45
CA HIS A 12 3.43 -1.12 -5.99
C HIS A 12 2.18 -1.75 -5.35
N ALA A 13 0.99 -1.41 -5.83
CA ALA A 13 -0.26 -2.01 -5.33
C ALA A 13 -0.28 -3.54 -5.52
N ILE A 14 0.14 -4.01 -6.70
CA ILE A 14 0.25 -5.42 -7.03
C ILE A 14 1.30 -6.09 -6.15
N GLU A 15 2.48 -5.48 -6.00
CA GLU A 15 3.57 -6.00 -5.18
C GLU A 15 3.14 -6.23 -3.73
N VAL A 16 2.45 -5.26 -3.13
CA VAL A 16 1.94 -5.36 -1.75
C VAL A 16 0.97 -6.54 -1.59
N THR A 17 0.23 -6.95 -2.62
CA THR A 17 -0.63 -8.15 -2.54
C THR A 17 0.15 -9.46 -2.40
N ASN A 18 1.43 -9.44 -2.79
CA ASN A 18 2.33 -10.58 -2.66
C ASN A 18 3.01 -10.64 -1.29
N TRP A 19 2.92 -9.58 -0.47
CA TRP A 19 3.45 -9.61 0.89
C TRP A 19 2.67 -10.61 1.72
N LYS A 20 3.42 -11.48 2.43
CA LYS A 20 2.88 -12.49 3.32
C LYS A 20 3.60 -12.41 4.66
N TYR A 21 2.81 -12.09 5.67
CA TYR A 21 3.19 -12.12 7.07
C TYR A 21 2.80 -13.47 7.67
N GLU A 22 3.63 -13.93 8.60
CA GLU A 22 3.41 -15.17 9.34
C GLU A 22 2.85 -14.89 10.75
N GLY A 23 2.40 -15.96 11.42
CA GLY A 23 1.90 -15.90 12.79
C GLY A 23 0.71 -14.96 12.95
N LYS A 24 0.68 -14.19 14.04
CA LYS A 24 -0.44 -13.29 14.38
C LYS A 24 -0.68 -12.17 13.37
N TYR A 25 0.33 -11.83 12.55
CA TYR A 25 0.23 -10.76 11.56
C TYR A 25 -0.31 -11.26 10.21
N SER A 26 -0.45 -12.57 10.02
CA SER A 26 -1.05 -13.14 8.81
C SER A 26 -2.48 -12.63 8.52
N ILE A 27 -3.18 -12.11 9.52
CA ILE A 27 -4.49 -11.45 9.37
C ILE A 27 -4.45 -10.21 8.45
N TYR A 28 -3.28 -9.60 8.27
CA TYR A 28 -3.08 -8.44 7.40
C TYR A 28 -2.71 -8.82 5.96
N ASN A 29 -2.56 -10.11 5.66
CA ASN A 29 -2.26 -10.57 4.31
C ASN A 29 -3.38 -10.18 3.36
N LEU A 30 -3.01 -9.43 2.31
CA LEU A 30 -3.96 -9.09 1.28
C LEU A 30 -4.29 -10.31 0.39
N PRO A 31 -5.53 -10.39 -0.12
CA PRO A 31 -5.85 -11.34 -1.17
C PRO A 31 -5.10 -11.00 -2.46
N PRO A 32 -5.04 -11.94 -3.43
CA PRO A 32 -4.40 -11.69 -4.73
C PRO A 32 -5.00 -10.48 -5.46
N TRP A 33 -4.20 -9.83 -6.32
CA TRP A 33 -4.62 -8.62 -7.05
C TRP A 33 -5.97 -8.74 -7.78
N GLU A 34 -6.25 -9.88 -8.39
CA GLU A 34 -7.53 -10.12 -9.07
C GLU A 34 -8.74 -10.08 -8.11
N GLU A 35 -8.58 -10.54 -6.88
CA GLU A 35 -9.60 -10.42 -5.85
C GLU A 35 -9.69 -9.00 -5.29
N ILE A 36 -8.55 -8.32 -5.12
CA ILE A 36 -8.50 -6.90 -4.70
C ILE A 36 -9.32 -6.02 -5.65
N LYS A 37 -9.17 -6.23 -6.97
CA LYS A 37 -9.99 -5.53 -7.99
C LYS A 37 -11.48 -5.84 -7.84
N LYS A 38 -11.85 -7.11 -7.68
CA LYS A 38 -13.26 -7.54 -7.53
C LYS A 38 -13.92 -7.02 -6.26
N LYS A 39 -13.19 -6.99 -5.15
CA LYS A 39 -13.67 -6.55 -3.83
C LYS A 39 -13.63 -5.02 -3.65
N ASN A 40 -13.28 -4.27 -4.69
CA ASN A 40 -13.35 -2.81 -4.74
C ASN A 40 -12.50 -2.10 -3.67
N PHE A 41 -11.37 -2.70 -3.31
CA PHE A 41 -10.40 -2.15 -2.36
C PHE A 41 -9.82 -0.83 -2.87
N SER A 42 -9.50 0.11 -1.97
CA SER A 42 -8.91 1.41 -2.33
C SER A 42 -7.61 1.29 -3.13
N LEU A 43 -6.81 0.23 -2.90
CA LEU A 43 -5.61 -0.10 -3.66
C LEU A 43 -5.86 -0.28 -5.17
N ALA A 44 -7.05 -0.76 -5.56
CA ALA A 44 -7.43 -0.95 -6.96
C ALA A 44 -7.95 0.33 -7.64
N LYS A 45 -8.24 1.39 -6.88
CA LYS A 45 -8.88 2.60 -7.38
C LYS A 45 -7.86 3.71 -7.58
N GLU A 46 -7.65 4.14 -8.82
CA GLU A 46 -6.66 5.17 -9.14
C GLU A 46 -6.90 6.48 -8.40
N ASP A 47 -8.15 6.92 -8.29
CA ASP A 47 -8.54 8.15 -7.57
C ASP A 47 -8.28 8.07 -6.06
N LYS A 48 -8.19 6.85 -5.50
CA LYS A 48 -7.88 6.61 -4.08
C LYS A 48 -6.39 6.37 -3.85
N ARG A 49 -5.69 5.73 -4.80
CA ARG A 49 -4.24 5.50 -4.72
C ARG A 49 -3.41 6.77 -4.58
N LYS A 50 -3.94 7.94 -4.98
CA LYS A 50 -3.27 9.24 -4.78
C LYS A 50 -3.00 9.58 -3.31
N ASN A 51 -3.73 8.97 -2.38
CA ASN A 51 -3.51 9.13 -0.93
C ASN A 51 -2.36 8.26 -0.42
N PHE A 52 -1.91 7.31 -1.25
CA PHE A 52 -0.86 6.38 -0.90
C PHE A 52 0.50 6.94 -1.30
N ILE A 53 1.49 6.64 -0.47
CA ILE A 53 2.88 7.03 -0.66
C ILE A 53 3.74 5.80 -0.45
N SER A 54 4.62 5.52 -1.39
CA SER A 54 5.57 4.40 -1.31
C SER A 54 6.93 4.87 -0.78
N PHE A 55 7.60 3.99 -0.07
CA PHE A 55 8.98 4.17 0.38
C PHE A 55 9.84 3.06 -0.22
N ILE A 56 10.79 3.45 -1.06
CA ILE A 56 11.73 2.52 -1.71
C ILE A 56 13.13 2.69 -1.14
N ASN A 57 13.92 1.63 -1.15
CA ASN A 57 15.35 1.73 -0.80
C ASN A 57 16.21 2.18 -1.99
N ASP A 58 17.53 2.24 -1.78
CA ASP A 58 18.51 2.63 -2.81
C ASP A 58 18.53 1.65 -4.01
N ASN A 59 18.06 0.41 -3.84
CA ASN A 59 17.93 -0.60 -4.90
C ASN A 59 16.58 -0.53 -5.64
N LYS A 60 15.73 0.45 -5.30
CA LYS A 60 14.35 0.59 -5.80
C LYS A 60 13.38 -0.51 -5.34
N GLU A 61 13.71 -1.23 -4.29
CA GLU A 61 12.80 -2.22 -3.69
C GLU A 61 11.77 -1.51 -2.81
N LEU A 62 10.51 -1.89 -2.90
CA LEU A 62 9.44 -1.34 -2.06
C LEU A 62 9.59 -1.88 -0.64
N ILE A 63 9.82 -0.98 0.32
CA ILE A 63 10.04 -1.34 1.73
C ILE A 63 8.77 -1.14 2.56
N GLY A 64 7.91 -0.21 2.16
CA GLY A 64 6.71 0.14 2.89
C GLY A 64 5.87 1.16 2.13
N PHE A 65 4.67 1.37 2.62
CA PHE A 65 3.80 2.44 2.16
C PHE A 65 2.96 3.00 3.30
N ILE A 66 2.44 4.20 3.07
CA ILE A 66 1.38 4.77 3.90
C ILE A 66 0.18 5.11 3.04
N ASN A 67 -1.02 5.09 3.63
CA ASN A 67 -2.22 5.70 3.10
C ASN A 67 -2.59 6.87 4.02
N LEU A 68 -2.31 8.09 3.58
CA LEU A 68 -2.60 9.31 4.32
C LEU A 68 -3.78 10.01 3.65
N LEU A 69 -4.91 10.04 4.34
CA LEU A 69 -6.12 10.68 3.87
C LEU A 69 -6.53 11.79 4.83
N ASP A 70 -6.68 13.00 4.30
CA ASP A 70 -7.27 14.13 4.99
C ASP A 70 -8.80 13.96 5.08
N GLU A 71 -9.33 13.92 6.29
CA GLU A 71 -10.77 13.83 6.58
C GLU A 71 -11.34 15.17 7.12
N GLY A 72 -10.58 16.26 6.99
CA GLY A 72 -10.94 17.62 7.36
C GLY A 72 -10.57 17.95 8.80
N SER A 73 -11.26 17.35 9.78
CA SER A 73 -10.97 17.56 11.22
C SER A 73 -9.96 16.56 11.78
N SER A 74 -9.64 15.53 11.01
CA SER A 74 -8.70 14.48 11.39
C SER A 74 -8.01 13.92 10.15
N VAL A 75 -7.01 13.07 10.36
CA VAL A 75 -6.35 12.34 9.29
C VAL A 75 -6.48 10.85 9.53
N PHE A 76 -6.83 10.12 8.47
CA PHE A 76 -6.67 8.67 8.46
C PHE A 76 -5.23 8.33 8.06
N PHE A 77 -4.62 7.43 8.83
CA PHE A 77 -3.26 6.98 8.61
C PHE A 77 -3.18 5.45 8.61
N GLY A 78 -3.02 4.86 7.44
CA GLY A 78 -2.69 3.45 7.27
C GLY A 78 -1.20 3.27 6.98
N ILE A 79 -0.60 2.21 7.53
CA ILE A 79 0.80 1.83 7.30
C ILE A 79 0.83 0.36 6.88
N GLY A 80 1.63 0.03 5.88
CA GLY A 80 1.89 -1.33 5.44
C GLY A 80 3.34 -1.54 5.07
#